data_AF-A0A183C4G4-F1
#
_entry.id   AF-A0A183C4G4-F1
#
_cell.length_a   1.000
_cell.length_b   1.000
_cell.length_c   1.000
_cell.angle_alpha   90.00
_cell.angle_beta   90.00
_cell.angle_gamma   90.00
#
_symmetry.space_group_name_H-M   'P 1'
#
loop_
_entity.id
_entity.type
_entity.pdbx_description
1 polymer ?
#
loop_
_entity_poly.entity_id
_entity_poly.type
_entity_poly.pdbx_seq_one_letter_code
_entity_poly.pdbx_strand_id
1 'polypeptide(L)'
;MSDNKSESEQQQQMKKIFICADVWYGVFAFLCPFDVGLKMALISDRLDVLVDVHFKSRKWSLGWMEIRRGGNGAQLANRSGEGLPIPQEQFPDKVTGFEWITISYVDQTVIEFLQRIRHLFNSFGTNVWIHTSDDQSRSLGIIRQNILPLVSGNVCGFLLHPIVLGLFRQFSPAILRNCANLRSINSYGLFPEFPAEDNAGASSGQALAKWLLTPRGDGLPKMICCLYSGSMEGIKASFGNASESANFIIRLSSSSGFVPFELTNNLMGEQLSLRLFKKDIWLLVRCPIGREEDKWTNWEKEAIQWEWHRQFNCIFVNFEDRDIGDGMIVAAKAGPSECKK
;
A
#
# COMPACT_ATOMS: atom_id res chain seq x y z
N MET A 1 -40.39 50.73 12.36
CA MET A 1 -38.92 50.82 12.32
C MET A 1 -38.41 49.40 12.37
N SER A 2 -37.88 48.95 11.24
CA SER A 2 -37.41 47.58 11.01
C SER A 2 -35.92 47.55 11.30
N ASP A 3 -35.49 46.71 12.25
CA ASP A 3 -34.08 46.32 12.38
C ASP A 3 -33.94 44.87 11.93
N ASN A 4 -33.84 44.71 10.61
CA ASN A 4 -33.26 43.52 9.99
C ASN A 4 -31.77 43.50 10.36
N LYS A 5 -31.43 42.80 11.44
CA LYS A 5 -30.05 42.41 11.71
C LYS A 5 -29.70 41.33 10.68
N SER A 6 -28.98 41.76 9.65
CA SER A 6 -28.70 40.99 8.44
C SER A 6 -28.11 39.61 8.74
N GLU A 7 -28.56 38.61 7.97
CA GLU A 7 -27.98 37.26 7.87
C GLU A 7 -26.48 37.24 7.54
N SER A 8 -25.87 38.40 7.26
CA SER A 8 -24.44 38.55 6.98
C SER A 8 -23.53 38.50 8.22
N GLU A 9 -24.06 38.76 9.43
CA GLU A 9 -23.27 38.69 10.67
C GLU A 9 -23.10 37.25 11.19
N GLN A 10 -24.06 36.35 10.89
CA GLN A 10 -23.93 34.93 11.24
C GLN A 10 -23.02 34.16 10.27
N GLN A 11 -22.87 34.62 9.02
CA GLN A 11 -21.95 34.02 8.05
C GLN A 11 -20.47 34.42 8.25
N GLN A 12 -20.17 35.48 9.01
CA GLN A 12 -18.79 35.86 9.32
C GLN A 12 -18.20 35.12 10.54
N GLN A 13 -19.01 34.41 11.33
CA GLN A 13 -18.52 33.49 12.36
C GLN A 13 -18.06 32.11 11.82
N MET A 14 -18.12 31.88 10.50
CA MET A 14 -17.55 30.69 9.84
C MET A 14 -16.10 30.88 9.37
N LYS A 15 -15.41 31.96 9.77
CA LYS A 15 -13.98 32.16 9.48
C LYS A 15 -13.17 32.22 10.76
N LYS A 16 -12.31 31.20 10.92
CA LYS A 16 -11.37 30.91 12.02
C LYS A 16 -11.99 30.24 13.25
N ILE A 17 -12.30 28.96 13.11
CA ILE A 17 -12.11 28.04 14.25
C ILE A 17 -10.59 28.02 14.50
N PHE A 18 -10.15 28.74 15.52
CA PHE A 18 -8.76 28.76 15.97
C PHE A 18 -8.51 27.41 16.65
N ILE A 19 -7.85 26.48 15.97
CA ILE A 19 -7.54 25.17 16.54
C ILE A 19 -6.28 25.32 17.40
N CYS A 20 -6.42 25.04 18.70
CA CYS A 20 -5.43 25.25 19.75
C CYS A 20 -4.18 24.36 19.59
N ALA A 21 -3.06 24.78 20.22
CA ALA A 21 -1.85 23.97 20.41
C ALA A 21 -2.12 22.56 20.98
N ASP A 22 -3.26 22.37 21.65
CA ASP A 22 -3.71 21.08 22.19
C ASP A 22 -3.91 20.00 21.10
N VAL A 23 -4.29 20.38 19.87
CA VAL A 23 -4.41 19.42 18.76
C VAL A 23 -3.03 18.95 18.30
N TRP A 24 -2.02 19.81 18.34
CA TRP A 24 -0.63 19.46 18.08
C TRP A 24 -0.04 18.57 19.18
N TYR A 25 -0.41 18.79 20.45
CA TYR A 25 -0.06 17.87 21.53
C TYR A 25 -0.62 16.46 21.30
N GLY A 26 -1.85 16.35 20.79
CA GLY A 26 -2.43 15.07 20.38
C GLY A 26 -1.63 14.36 19.27
N VAL A 27 -1.06 15.12 18.31
CA VAL A 27 -0.22 14.57 17.25
C VAL A 27 1.07 13.92 17.80
N PHE A 28 1.60 14.39 18.94
CA PHE A 28 2.76 13.76 19.58
C PHE A 28 2.52 12.33 20.04
N ALA A 29 1.27 11.96 20.35
CA ALA A 29 0.92 10.57 20.70
C ALA A 29 1.13 9.59 19.52
N PHE A 30 1.21 10.10 18.29
CA PHE A 30 1.49 9.30 17.10
C PHE A 30 2.96 9.33 16.69
N LEU A 31 3.83 10.16 17.26
CA LEU A 31 5.26 10.06 16.98
C LEU A 31 5.83 8.81 17.63
N CYS A 32 6.79 8.13 16.98
CA CYS A 32 7.40 6.89 17.46
C CYS A 32 7.59 6.90 19.00
N PRO A 33 6.77 6.15 19.76
CA PRO A 33 6.75 6.24 21.23
C PRO A 33 8.07 5.83 21.87
N PHE A 34 8.89 5.05 21.15
CA PHE A 34 10.25 4.71 21.58
C PHE A 34 11.14 5.96 21.67
N ASP A 35 11.04 6.87 20.69
CA ASP A 35 11.82 8.11 20.65
C ASP A 35 11.29 9.21 21.57
N VAL A 36 9.96 9.24 21.79
CA VAL A 36 9.29 10.17 22.69
C VAL A 36 9.45 9.72 24.15
N GLY A 37 9.30 8.41 24.42
CA GLY A 37 9.40 7.81 25.75
C GLY A 37 10.81 7.81 26.33
N LEU A 38 11.85 7.63 25.50
CA LEU A 38 13.24 7.73 25.97
C LEU A 38 13.65 9.18 26.35
N LYS A 39 12.93 10.19 25.84
CA LYS A 39 13.26 11.61 26.00
C LYS A 39 12.36 12.36 27.00
N MET A 40 11.12 11.93 27.18
CA MET A 40 10.18 12.52 28.15
C MET A 40 10.44 12.07 29.61
N ALA A 41 11.23 11.02 29.82
CA ALA A 41 11.36 10.39 31.13
C ALA A 41 12.14 11.19 32.21
N LEU A 42 12.71 12.37 31.91
CA LEU A 42 13.41 13.19 32.91
C LEU A 42 13.24 14.72 32.70
N ILE A 43 12.23 15.30 33.37
CA ILE A 43 12.26 16.58 34.12
C ILE A 43 12.32 17.93 33.35
N SER A 44 11.34 18.80 33.64
CA SER A 44 11.33 20.29 33.83
C SER A 44 12.34 21.16 33.06
N ASP A 45 11.86 22.22 32.40
CA ASP A 45 12.51 23.42 31.80
C ASP A 45 13.73 23.22 30.88
N ARG A 46 14.68 22.35 31.24
CA ARG A 46 15.74 21.85 30.35
C ARG A 46 15.16 21.04 29.21
N LEU A 47 13.99 20.42 29.41
CA LEU A 47 13.26 19.71 28.37
C LEU A 47 12.81 20.67 27.26
N ASP A 48 12.30 21.87 27.57
CA ASP A 48 11.85 22.81 26.54
C ASP A 48 12.99 23.25 25.62
N VAL A 49 14.17 23.54 26.16
CA VAL A 49 15.34 23.91 25.35
C VAL A 49 15.87 22.72 24.53
N LEU A 50 15.90 21.51 25.11
CA LEU A 50 16.32 20.28 24.42
C LEU A 50 15.30 19.83 23.36
N VAL A 51 14.02 19.97 23.64
CA VAL A 51 12.89 19.78 22.74
C VAL A 51 13.02 20.78 21.60
N ASP A 52 13.22 22.05 21.88
CA ASP A 52 13.31 23.07 20.84
C ASP A 52 14.54 22.83 19.93
N VAL A 53 15.69 22.43 20.48
CA VAL A 53 16.90 22.07 19.70
C VAL A 53 16.74 20.73 18.94
N HIS A 54 16.15 19.69 19.53
CA HIS A 54 15.99 18.38 18.89
C HIS A 54 14.78 18.29 17.97
N PHE A 55 13.63 18.88 18.30
CA PHE A 55 12.49 19.03 17.38
C PHE A 55 12.83 19.97 16.23
N LYS A 56 13.78 20.92 16.39
CA LYS A 56 14.26 21.74 15.26
C LYS A 56 15.07 20.95 14.23
N SER A 57 15.86 19.97 14.66
CA SER A 57 16.83 19.29 13.77
C SER A 57 16.49 17.82 13.44
N ARG A 58 15.63 17.16 14.21
CA ARG A 58 15.34 15.72 14.06
C ARG A 58 14.21 15.49 13.04
N LYS A 59 14.42 14.50 12.18
CA LYS A 59 13.37 13.89 11.36
C LYS A 59 12.63 12.83 12.18
N TRP A 60 11.31 12.79 12.04
CA TRP A 60 10.43 11.92 12.82
C TRP A 60 9.65 10.98 11.90
N SER A 61 9.17 9.88 12.47
CA SER A 61 8.20 9.01 11.83
C SER A 61 6.97 8.87 12.70
N LEU A 62 5.81 8.83 12.06
CA LEU A 62 4.59 8.41 12.72
C LEU A 62 4.71 6.94 13.11
N GLY A 63 4.16 6.57 14.25
CA GLY A 63 3.91 5.20 14.63
C GLY A 63 2.64 4.72 13.94
N TRP A 64 1.79 4.08 14.73
CA TRP A 64 0.50 3.57 14.27
C TRP A 64 -0.58 4.65 14.38
N MET A 65 -1.38 4.79 13.32
CA MET A 65 -2.51 5.71 13.23
C MET A 65 -3.69 5.01 12.56
N GLU A 66 -4.90 5.23 13.06
CA GLU A 66 -6.14 4.80 12.43
C GLU A 66 -7.03 6.01 12.13
N ILE A 67 -7.58 6.05 10.93
CA ILE A 67 -8.63 6.98 10.51
C ILE A 67 -9.95 6.21 10.61
N ARG A 68 -10.85 6.65 11.49
CA ARG A 68 -12.12 5.97 11.75
C ARG A 68 -13.26 6.96 11.92
N ARG A 69 -14.49 6.45 11.95
CA ARG A 69 -15.68 7.25 12.24
C ARG A 69 -15.69 7.71 13.71
N GLY A 70 -15.94 8.98 13.93
CA GLY A 70 -16.22 9.62 15.22
C GLY A 70 -17.64 10.18 15.28
N GLY A 71 -17.92 10.97 16.33
CA GLY A 71 -19.25 11.57 16.53
C GLY A 71 -19.65 12.59 15.46
N ASN A 72 -18.68 13.38 14.96
CA ASN A 72 -18.91 14.48 14.02
C ASN A 72 -18.19 14.28 12.66
N GLY A 73 -18.01 13.03 12.21
CA GLY A 73 -17.27 12.71 10.98
C GLY A 73 -16.01 11.90 11.24
N ALA A 74 -14.97 12.06 10.44
CA ALA A 74 -13.72 11.33 10.60
C ALA A 74 -12.87 11.83 11.80
N GLN A 75 -12.18 10.90 12.46
CA GLN A 75 -11.21 11.17 13.52
C GLN A 75 -9.98 10.27 13.41
N LEU A 76 -8.88 10.70 13.99
CA LEU A 76 -7.65 9.92 14.13
C LEU A 76 -7.67 9.15 15.46
N ALA A 77 -7.11 7.96 15.50
CA ALA A 77 -6.92 7.18 16.70
C ALA A 77 -5.51 6.57 16.77
N ASN A 78 -4.93 6.59 17.95
CA ASN A 78 -3.65 5.94 18.24
C ASN A 78 -3.89 4.51 18.79
N ARG A 79 -2.82 3.79 19.17
CA ARG A 79 -2.95 2.42 19.69
C ARG A 79 -3.76 2.30 20.99
N SER A 80 -3.88 3.37 21.79
CA SER A 80 -4.74 3.39 22.97
C SER A 80 -6.21 3.63 22.64
N GLY A 81 -6.55 3.89 21.38
CA GLY A 81 -7.90 4.09 20.90
C GLY A 81 -8.47 5.46 21.25
N GLU A 82 -7.64 6.42 21.67
CA GLU A 82 -8.07 7.79 21.94
C GLU A 82 -8.34 8.53 20.62
N GLY A 83 -9.54 9.12 20.50
CA GLY A 83 -9.97 9.82 19.30
C GLY A 83 -9.50 11.27 19.31
N LEU A 84 -8.79 11.67 18.26
CA LEU A 84 -8.32 13.02 18.03
C LEU A 84 -8.91 13.58 16.73
N PRO A 85 -9.25 14.88 16.67
CA PRO A 85 -9.75 15.47 15.43
C PRO A 85 -8.68 15.41 14.33
N ILE A 86 -9.12 15.32 13.07
CA ILE A 86 -8.22 15.42 11.91
C ILE A 86 -7.61 16.84 11.87
N PRO A 87 -6.26 16.97 11.90
CA PRO A 87 -5.61 18.26 11.78
C PRO A 87 -5.92 18.93 10.45
N GLN A 88 -6.29 20.21 10.50
CA GLN A 88 -6.54 21.02 9.30
C GLN A 88 -5.28 21.76 8.80
N GLU A 89 -4.29 21.89 9.67
CA GLU A 89 -3.03 22.57 9.37
C GLU A 89 -2.05 21.67 8.63
N GLN A 90 -1.02 22.28 8.05
CA GLN A 90 0.02 21.57 7.32
C GLN A 90 0.82 20.69 8.28
N PHE A 91 1.06 19.44 7.87
CA PHE A 91 1.84 18.50 8.65
C PHE A 91 3.29 18.99 8.81
N PRO A 92 3.97 18.77 9.95
CA PRO A 92 5.31 19.29 10.14
C PRO A 92 6.26 18.64 9.14
N ASP A 93 7.00 19.44 8.36
CA ASP A 93 7.91 18.97 7.29
C ASP A 93 9.01 18.01 7.79
N LYS A 94 9.21 17.95 9.11
CA LYS A 94 10.18 17.06 9.74
C LYS A 94 9.65 15.65 9.96
N VAL A 95 8.35 15.42 9.81
CA VAL A 95 7.82 14.05 9.80
C VAL A 95 8.02 13.51 8.39
N THR A 96 8.80 12.44 8.27
CA THR A 96 9.27 11.94 6.98
C THR A 96 8.84 10.51 6.66
N GLY A 97 8.19 9.82 7.61
CA GLY A 97 7.72 8.45 7.41
C GLY A 97 6.65 8.04 8.42
N PHE A 98 6.23 6.78 8.35
CA PHE A 98 5.22 6.21 9.23
C PHE A 98 5.42 4.69 9.42
N GLU A 99 4.96 4.15 10.54
CA GLU A 99 4.94 2.70 10.78
C GLU A 99 3.70 2.10 10.12
N TRP A 100 2.51 2.60 10.47
CA TRP A 100 1.25 2.02 10.01
C TRP A 100 0.12 3.05 9.97
N ILE A 101 -0.63 3.10 8.87
CA ILE A 101 -1.84 3.92 8.73
C ILE A 101 -2.99 2.99 8.36
N THR A 102 -4.02 2.91 9.21
CA THR A 102 -5.28 2.24 8.90
C THR A 102 -6.32 3.26 8.44
N ILE A 103 -7.03 2.99 7.36
CA ILE A 103 -8.16 3.78 6.86
C ILE A 103 -9.42 2.93 6.97
N SER A 104 -10.17 3.14 8.05
CA SER A 104 -11.42 2.44 8.39
C SER A 104 -12.68 3.26 8.07
N TYR A 105 -12.52 4.52 7.66
CA TYR A 105 -13.61 5.43 7.29
C TYR A 105 -13.10 6.46 6.28
N VAL A 106 -13.96 6.90 5.36
CA VAL A 106 -13.60 7.90 4.36
C VAL A 106 -14.69 8.95 4.18
N ASP A 107 -14.28 10.21 4.23
CA ASP A 107 -15.07 11.36 3.81
C ASP A 107 -14.15 12.36 3.08
N GLN A 108 -14.69 13.51 2.68
CA GLN A 108 -13.92 14.55 2.01
C GLN A 108 -12.73 15.05 2.86
N THR A 109 -12.91 15.15 4.18
CA THR A 109 -11.86 15.61 5.10
C THR A 109 -10.71 14.61 5.20
N VAL A 110 -11.01 13.31 5.08
CA VAL A 110 -10.00 12.24 5.00
C VAL A 110 -9.19 12.38 3.72
N ILE A 111 -9.83 12.59 2.56
CA ILE A 111 -9.11 12.76 1.29
C ILE A 111 -8.18 13.97 1.33
N GLU A 112 -8.65 15.10 1.85
CA GLU A 112 -7.84 16.31 2.05
C GLU A 112 -6.68 16.07 3.02
N PHE A 113 -6.92 15.31 4.09
CA PHE A 113 -5.86 14.90 5.01
C PHE A 113 -4.80 14.04 4.33
N LEU A 114 -5.20 13.00 3.59
CA LEU A 114 -4.29 12.14 2.84
C LEU A 114 -3.48 12.92 1.78
N GLN A 115 -4.08 13.94 1.16
CA GLN A 115 -3.38 14.85 0.26
C GLN A 115 -2.30 15.66 0.99
N ARG A 116 -2.59 16.19 2.18
CA ARG A 116 -1.62 16.94 3.00
C ARG A 116 -0.42 16.08 3.40
N ILE A 117 -0.66 14.82 3.77
CA ILE A 117 0.40 13.89 4.17
C ILE A 117 0.98 13.08 3.01
N ARG A 118 0.63 13.40 1.76
CA ARG A 118 1.07 12.66 0.57
C ARG A 118 2.59 12.53 0.45
N HIS A 119 3.33 13.52 0.94
CA HIS A 119 4.79 13.50 0.97
C HIS A 119 5.35 12.31 1.77
N LEU A 120 4.63 11.81 2.78
CA LEU A 120 5.02 10.63 3.56
C LEU A 120 4.95 9.34 2.74
N PHE A 121 4.06 9.27 1.75
CA PHE A 121 3.92 8.09 0.88
C PHE A 121 5.03 8.04 -0.18
N ASN A 122 5.57 9.20 -0.53
CA ASN A 122 6.59 9.34 -1.57
C ASN A 122 8.03 9.16 -1.07
N SER A 123 8.27 9.12 0.25
CA SER A 123 9.62 9.14 0.82
C SER A 123 10.30 7.78 0.87
N PHE A 124 9.56 6.73 1.24
CA PHE A 124 10.03 5.35 1.32
C PHE A 124 9.01 4.44 0.65
N GLY A 125 9.46 3.32 0.06
CA GLY A 125 8.57 2.40 -0.63
C GLY A 125 7.37 2.06 0.27
N THR A 126 6.16 2.30 -0.25
CA THR A 126 4.92 2.15 0.53
C THR A 126 4.31 0.77 0.29
N ASN A 127 3.99 0.07 1.37
CA ASN A 127 3.21 -1.16 1.31
C ASN A 127 1.73 -0.81 1.42
N VAL A 128 0.91 -1.33 0.51
CA VAL A 128 -0.53 -1.10 0.50
C VAL A 128 -1.25 -2.42 0.68
N TRP A 129 -2.11 -2.48 1.70
CA TRP A 129 -3.03 -3.57 1.92
C TRP A 129 -4.45 -3.06 1.78
N ILE A 130 -5.22 -3.67 0.89
CA ILE A 130 -6.63 -3.34 0.68
C ILE A 130 -7.46 -4.57 1.07
N HIS A 131 -8.26 -4.43 2.11
CA HIS A 131 -9.27 -5.40 2.52
C HIS A 131 -10.66 -4.82 2.24
N THR A 132 -11.35 -5.44 1.29
CA THR A 132 -12.72 -5.06 0.93
C THR A 132 -13.41 -6.27 0.31
N SER A 133 -14.71 -6.40 0.57
CA SER A 133 -15.56 -7.43 -0.02
C SER A 133 -15.98 -7.05 -1.46
N ASP A 134 -16.49 -8.02 -2.21
CA ASP A 134 -16.90 -7.90 -3.61
C ASP A 134 -18.16 -7.04 -3.82
N ASP A 135 -19.04 -6.99 -2.82
CA ASP A 135 -20.26 -6.21 -2.80
C ASP A 135 -20.03 -4.70 -2.53
N GLN A 136 -18.82 -4.31 -2.13
CA GLN A 136 -18.46 -2.93 -1.74
C GLN A 136 -18.03 -2.08 -2.95
N SER A 137 -18.94 -1.96 -3.93
CA SER A 137 -18.65 -1.30 -5.20
C SER A 137 -18.32 0.19 -5.05
N ARG A 138 -18.91 0.89 -4.06
CA ARG A 138 -18.64 2.31 -3.82
C ARG A 138 -17.28 2.50 -3.17
N SER A 139 -16.93 1.68 -2.17
CA SER A 139 -15.65 1.73 -1.49
C SER A 139 -14.51 1.52 -2.49
N LEU A 140 -14.63 0.53 -3.38
CA LEU A 140 -13.67 0.25 -4.45
C LEU A 140 -13.52 1.42 -5.41
N GLY A 141 -14.63 2.07 -5.77
CA GLY A 141 -14.62 3.30 -6.57
C GLY A 141 -13.81 4.41 -5.91
N ILE A 142 -14.02 4.64 -4.62
CA ILE A 142 -13.27 5.65 -3.84
C ILE A 142 -11.80 5.25 -3.71
N ILE A 143 -11.50 4.00 -3.38
CA ILE A 143 -10.13 3.51 -3.24
C ILE A 143 -9.36 3.76 -4.53
N ARG A 144 -9.95 3.41 -5.68
CA ARG A 144 -9.31 3.61 -6.98
C ARG A 144 -9.17 5.10 -7.35
N GLN A 145 -10.22 5.90 -7.17
CA GLN A 145 -10.25 7.27 -7.67
C GLN A 145 -9.52 8.26 -6.76
N ASN A 146 -9.57 8.05 -5.44
CA ASN A 146 -9.13 9.04 -4.46
C ASN A 146 -7.93 8.56 -3.64
N ILE A 147 -7.83 7.27 -3.29
CA ILE A 147 -6.75 6.79 -2.41
C ILE A 147 -5.55 6.31 -3.23
N LEU A 148 -5.77 5.44 -4.21
CA LEU A 148 -4.71 4.81 -4.98
C LEU A 148 -3.81 5.84 -5.69
N PRO A 149 -4.30 6.94 -6.31
CA PRO A 149 -3.45 7.95 -6.94
C PRO A 149 -2.57 8.72 -5.94
N LEU A 150 -2.94 8.77 -4.66
CA LEU A 150 -2.15 9.42 -3.62
C LEU A 150 -0.94 8.56 -3.22
N VAL A 151 -1.09 7.24 -3.27
CA VAL A 151 -0.07 6.28 -2.82
C VAL A 151 0.71 5.64 -3.98
N SER A 152 0.13 5.59 -5.19
CA SER A 152 0.62 4.81 -6.35
C SER A 152 2.02 5.19 -6.83
N GLY A 153 2.44 6.44 -6.59
CA GLY A 153 3.73 6.96 -7.02
C GLY A 153 4.93 6.19 -6.44
N ASN A 154 4.75 5.52 -5.29
CA ASN A 154 5.83 4.81 -4.62
C ASN A 154 5.40 3.47 -3.99
N VAL A 155 4.30 2.87 -4.46
CA VAL A 155 3.89 1.55 -3.96
C VAL A 155 4.97 0.53 -4.33
N CYS A 156 5.56 -0.07 -3.30
CA CYS A 156 6.55 -1.13 -3.46
C CYS A 156 5.96 -2.51 -3.17
N GLY A 157 4.83 -2.58 -2.45
CA GLY A 157 4.21 -3.82 -2.02
C GLY A 157 2.70 -3.79 -2.05
N PHE A 158 2.08 -4.87 -2.51
CA PHE A 158 0.64 -5.11 -2.41
C PHE A 158 0.29 -6.38 -1.63
N LEU A 159 -0.65 -6.27 -0.70
CA LEU A 159 -1.38 -7.42 -0.17
C LEU A 159 -2.79 -7.42 -0.79
N LEU A 160 -3.03 -8.31 -1.74
CA LEU A 160 -4.25 -8.32 -2.57
C LEU A 160 -4.92 -9.68 -2.60
N HIS A 161 -6.24 -9.68 -2.41
CA HIS A 161 -7.08 -10.84 -2.69
C HIS A 161 -7.36 -10.92 -4.22
N PRO A 162 -7.46 -12.12 -4.82
CA PRO A 162 -7.73 -12.27 -6.26
C PRO A 162 -8.95 -11.48 -6.76
N ILE A 163 -9.99 -11.41 -5.93
CA ILE A 163 -11.23 -10.68 -6.18
C ILE A 163 -10.98 -9.17 -6.30
N VAL A 164 -10.28 -8.59 -5.33
CA VAL A 164 -9.94 -7.16 -5.30
C VAL A 164 -9.10 -6.78 -6.52
N LEU A 165 -8.13 -7.63 -6.89
CA LEU A 165 -7.36 -7.42 -8.11
C LEU A 165 -8.22 -7.50 -9.37
N GLY A 166 -9.14 -8.47 -9.45
CA GLY A 166 -10.08 -8.59 -10.58
C GLY A 166 -10.92 -7.33 -10.76
N LEU A 167 -11.42 -6.77 -9.66
CA LEU A 167 -12.19 -5.53 -9.66
C LEU A 167 -11.34 -4.33 -10.09
N PHE A 168 -10.11 -4.18 -9.59
CA PHE A 168 -9.20 -3.14 -10.08
C PHE A 168 -8.87 -3.28 -11.57
N ARG A 169 -8.81 -4.51 -12.08
CA ARG A 169 -8.55 -4.77 -13.50
C ARG A 169 -9.71 -4.42 -14.43
N GLN A 170 -10.96 -4.49 -13.98
CA GLN A 170 -12.10 -3.96 -14.75
C GLN A 170 -11.95 -2.47 -15.05
N PHE A 171 -11.19 -1.77 -14.22
CA PHE A 171 -10.99 -0.34 -14.27
C PHE A 171 -9.66 0.07 -14.90
N SER A 172 -8.59 -0.66 -14.60
CA SER A 172 -7.26 -0.51 -15.17
C SER A 172 -6.65 -1.89 -15.36
N PRO A 173 -6.79 -2.50 -16.54
CA PRO A 173 -6.36 -3.88 -16.77
C PRO A 173 -4.88 -4.14 -16.43
N ALA A 174 -4.03 -3.13 -16.67
CA ALA A 174 -2.59 -3.14 -16.42
C ALA A 174 -2.17 -2.58 -15.04
N ILE A 175 -3.07 -2.53 -14.04
CA ILE A 175 -2.82 -1.84 -12.76
C ILE A 175 -1.51 -2.24 -12.07
N LEU A 176 -1.14 -3.52 -12.10
CA LEU A 176 0.10 -4.02 -11.49
C LEU A 176 1.35 -3.46 -12.19
N ARG A 177 1.32 -3.31 -13.52
CA ARG A 177 2.44 -2.75 -14.29
C ARG A 177 2.52 -1.23 -14.20
N ASN A 178 1.38 -0.56 -13.94
CA ASN A 178 1.32 0.89 -13.77
C ASN A 178 2.00 1.35 -12.47
N CYS A 179 2.18 0.47 -11.48
CA CYS A 179 2.95 0.76 -10.28
C CYS A 179 4.44 0.49 -10.52
N ALA A 180 5.19 1.50 -10.96
CA ALA A 180 6.60 1.37 -11.35
C ALA A 180 7.52 0.77 -10.26
N ASN A 181 7.28 1.14 -8.99
CA ASN A 181 8.09 0.66 -7.87
C ASN A 181 7.61 -0.68 -7.30
N LEU A 182 6.51 -1.25 -7.79
CA LEU A 182 5.90 -2.47 -7.25
C LEU A 182 6.84 -3.66 -7.40
N ARG A 183 7.37 -4.10 -6.25
CA ARG A 183 8.35 -5.18 -6.13
C ARG A 183 7.73 -6.43 -5.56
N SER A 184 6.84 -6.28 -4.58
CA SER A 184 6.34 -7.38 -3.77
C SER A 184 4.82 -7.51 -3.91
N ILE A 185 4.31 -8.71 -4.14
CA ILE A 185 2.89 -9.02 -4.04
C ILE A 185 2.72 -10.19 -3.09
N ASN A 186 1.82 -10.06 -2.13
CA ASN A 186 1.31 -11.21 -1.39
C ASN A 186 -0.16 -11.40 -1.71
N SER A 187 -0.50 -12.64 -1.99
CA SER A 187 -1.86 -13.01 -2.28
C SER A 187 -2.20 -14.38 -1.74
N TYR A 188 -3.33 -14.43 -1.05
CA TYR A 188 -3.98 -15.68 -0.69
C TYR A 188 -4.77 -16.18 -1.90
N GLY A 189 -4.24 -17.19 -2.61
CA GLY A 189 -4.95 -17.86 -3.70
C GLY A 189 -4.76 -17.28 -5.11
N LEU A 190 -3.84 -16.32 -5.33
CA LEU A 190 -3.44 -15.89 -6.67
C LEU A 190 -2.11 -16.54 -7.08
N PHE A 191 -2.14 -17.31 -8.17
CA PHE A 191 -0.96 -17.91 -8.77
C PHE A 191 -0.80 -17.42 -10.22
N PRO A 192 0.44 -17.21 -10.74
CA PRO A 192 0.65 -16.82 -12.13
C PRO A 192 0.05 -17.82 -13.13
N GLU A 193 -0.72 -17.31 -14.08
CA GLU A 193 -1.37 -18.10 -15.13
C GLU A 193 -0.78 -17.74 -16.49
N PHE A 194 -0.62 -18.72 -17.38
CA PHE A 194 0.00 -18.54 -18.69
C PHE A 194 -1.00 -18.94 -19.80
N PRO A 195 -1.02 -18.24 -20.95
CA PRO A 195 -0.09 -17.19 -21.38
C PRO A 195 -0.27 -15.86 -20.61
N ALA A 196 0.85 -15.15 -20.41
CA ALA A 196 0.89 -13.91 -19.66
C ALA A 196 0.27 -12.76 -20.46
N GLU A 197 -0.81 -12.19 -19.94
CA GLU A 197 -1.61 -11.15 -20.60
C GLU A 197 -2.24 -10.22 -19.55
N ASP A 198 -2.44 -8.94 -19.85
CA ASP A 198 -3.07 -8.00 -18.92
C ASP A 198 -4.11 -7.08 -19.55
N ASN A 199 -4.55 -7.40 -20.77
CA ASN A 199 -5.71 -6.76 -21.39
C ASN A 199 -7.02 -7.00 -20.58
N ALA A 200 -8.11 -6.33 -20.97
CA ALA A 200 -9.38 -6.38 -20.25
C ALA A 200 -10.01 -7.78 -20.15
N GLY A 201 -9.67 -8.69 -21.08
CA GLY A 201 -10.18 -10.06 -21.10
C GLY A 201 -9.33 -11.06 -20.30
N ALA A 202 -8.11 -10.70 -19.91
CA ALA A 202 -7.23 -11.61 -19.18
C ALA A 202 -7.73 -11.89 -17.76
N SER A 203 -7.30 -13.02 -17.18
CA SER A 203 -7.53 -13.34 -15.76
C SER A 203 -6.60 -12.54 -14.85
N SER A 204 -6.90 -12.50 -13.54
CA SER A 204 -5.98 -11.94 -12.54
C SER A 204 -4.64 -12.69 -12.48
N GLY A 205 -4.65 -14.01 -12.72
CA GLY A 205 -3.44 -14.83 -12.78
C GLY A 205 -2.58 -14.51 -13.99
N GLN A 206 -3.20 -14.27 -15.16
CA GLN A 206 -2.51 -13.86 -16.37
C GLN A 206 -1.87 -12.48 -16.21
N ALA A 207 -2.58 -11.53 -15.59
CA ALA A 207 -2.05 -10.20 -15.33
C ALA A 207 -0.90 -10.24 -14.31
N LEU A 208 -0.98 -11.10 -13.29
CA LEU A 208 0.12 -11.37 -12.38
C LEU A 208 1.34 -11.93 -13.12
N ALA A 209 1.14 -12.90 -14.03
CA ALA A 209 2.22 -13.44 -14.85
C ALA A 209 2.83 -12.37 -15.77
N LYS A 210 2.01 -11.50 -16.37
CA LYS A 210 2.49 -10.40 -17.20
C LYS A 210 3.32 -9.41 -16.41
N TRP A 211 2.86 -9.03 -15.21
CA TRP A 211 3.65 -8.21 -14.29
C TRP A 211 4.96 -8.90 -13.90
N LEU A 212 4.93 -10.19 -13.56
CA LEU A 212 6.10 -10.95 -13.13
C LEU A 212 7.19 -11.02 -14.21
N LEU A 213 6.78 -11.24 -15.46
CA LEU A 213 7.69 -11.34 -16.61
C LEU A 213 8.18 -10.00 -17.13
N THR A 214 7.49 -8.90 -16.83
CA THR A 214 7.96 -7.56 -17.23
C THR A 214 9.22 -7.22 -16.42
N PRO A 215 10.34 -6.81 -17.03
CA PRO A 215 11.53 -6.42 -16.28
C PRO A 215 11.28 -5.20 -15.37
N ARG A 216 12.06 -5.05 -14.30
CA ARG A 216 12.12 -3.80 -13.52
C ARG A 216 13.28 -2.94 -13.99
N GLY A 217 13.10 -1.63 -13.99
CA GLY A 217 14.16 -0.68 -14.36
C GLY A 217 15.34 -0.63 -13.38
N ASP A 218 15.15 -1.07 -12.13
CA ASP A 218 16.20 -1.09 -11.10
C ASP A 218 16.95 -2.44 -11.00
N GLY A 219 16.59 -3.43 -11.83
CA GLY A 219 17.22 -4.76 -11.85
C GLY A 219 16.92 -5.64 -10.63
N LEU A 220 16.17 -5.17 -9.63
CA LEU A 220 15.82 -5.96 -8.45
C LEU A 220 14.83 -7.08 -8.80
N PRO A 221 14.90 -8.25 -8.13
CA PRO A 221 13.92 -9.29 -8.35
C PRO A 221 12.55 -8.88 -7.82
N LYS A 222 11.51 -9.22 -8.60
CA LYS A 222 10.12 -9.19 -8.12
C LYS A 222 9.89 -10.33 -7.13
N MET A 223 9.08 -10.08 -6.12
CA MET A 223 8.80 -11.04 -5.05
C MET A 223 7.31 -11.32 -4.99
N ILE A 224 6.94 -12.61 -5.00
CA ILE A 224 5.56 -13.04 -4.79
C ILE A 224 5.52 -13.98 -3.59
N CYS A 225 4.56 -13.79 -2.70
CA CYS A 225 4.15 -14.79 -1.72
C CYS A 225 2.75 -15.28 -2.06
N CYS A 226 2.58 -16.57 -2.33
CA CYS A 226 1.25 -17.12 -2.59
C CYS A 226 1.10 -18.58 -2.14
N LEU A 227 -0.16 -18.98 -1.94
CA LEU A 227 -0.54 -20.39 -1.81
C LEU A 227 -0.55 -21.01 -3.20
N TYR A 228 0.10 -22.17 -3.36
CA TYR A 228 0.08 -22.86 -4.64
C TYR A 228 -1.32 -23.36 -4.99
N SER A 229 -1.78 -23.07 -6.21
CA SER A 229 -3.09 -23.49 -6.71
C SER A 229 -3.10 -23.85 -8.21
N GLY A 230 -1.93 -23.90 -8.86
CA GLY A 230 -1.80 -23.98 -10.32
C GLY A 230 -1.01 -25.19 -10.83
N SER A 231 -0.51 -25.11 -12.06
CA SER A 231 0.46 -26.07 -12.64
C SER A 231 1.79 -25.36 -12.89
N MET A 232 2.91 -26.07 -12.67
CA MET A 232 4.26 -25.57 -12.98
C MET A 232 4.61 -25.62 -14.47
N GLU A 233 3.82 -26.33 -15.28
CA GLU A 233 4.15 -26.49 -16.70
C GLU A 233 4.04 -25.17 -17.48
N GLY A 234 3.08 -24.31 -17.12
CA GLY A 234 2.93 -23.00 -17.73
C GLY A 234 4.18 -22.11 -17.54
N ILE A 235 4.73 -22.08 -16.32
CA ILE A 235 5.92 -21.26 -16.04
C ILE A 235 7.19 -21.85 -16.66
N LYS A 236 7.34 -23.18 -16.68
CA LYS A 236 8.46 -23.85 -17.33
C LYS A 236 8.46 -23.60 -18.84
N ALA A 237 7.31 -23.77 -19.49
CA ALA A 237 7.16 -23.52 -20.92
C ALA A 237 7.39 -22.03 -21.26
N SER A 238 6.85 -21.12 -20.45
CA SER A 238 7.10 -19.69 -20.62
C SER A 238 8.57 -19.31 -20.44
N PHE A 239 9.29 -19.96 -19.52
CA PHE A 239 10.72 -19.73 -19.30
C PHE A 239 11.58 -20.24 -20.47
N GLY A 240 11.29 -21.44 -20.98
CA GLY A 240 12.02 -22.02 -22.12
C GLY A 240 11.88 -21.21 -23.41
N ASN A 241 10.72 -20.57 -23.60
CA ASN A 241 10.43 -19.74 -24.78
C ASN A 241 10.73 -18.24 -24.57
N ALA A 242 11.29 -17.85 -23.42
CA ALA A 242 11.51 -16.45 -23.10
C ALA A 242 12.62 -15.85 -23.98
N SER A 243 12.33 -14.68 -24.57
CA SER A 243 13.27 -13.83 -25.30
C SER A 243 13.64 -12.55 -24.54
N GLU A 244 13.06 -12.35 -23.36
CA GLU A 244 13.29 -11.21 -22.48
C GLU A 244 13.70 -11.71 -21.08
N SER A 245 14.68 -11.04 -20.50
CA SER A 245 15.20 -11.38 -19.18
C SER A 245 14.25 -10.93 -18.08
N ALA A 246 14.07 -11.75 -17.05
CA ALA A 246 13.24 -11.39 -15.91
C ALA A 246 13.79 -12.03 -14.63
N ASN A 247 13.79 -11.24 -13.55
CA ASN A 247 14.28 -11.67 -12.25
C ASN A 247 13.12 -11.73 -11.26
N PHE A 248 12.89 -12.90 -10.67
CA PHE A 248 11.88 -13.04 -9.64
C PHE A 248 12.15 -14.16 -8.64
N ILE A 249 11.53 -14.02 -7.47
CA ILE A 249 11.50 -14.98 -6.39
C ILE A 249 10.04 -15.18 -5.99
N ILE A 250 9.53 -16.40 -6.12
CA ILE A 250 8.20 -16.77 -5.65
C ILE A 250 8.34 -17.68 -4.44
N ARG A 251 7.85 -17.20 -3.30
CA ARG A 251 7.65 -17.98 -2.10
C ARG A 251 6.28 -18.66 -2.18
N LEU A 252 6.32 -19.98 -2.20
CA LEU A 252 5.14 -20.83 -2.27
C LEU A 252 4.92 -21.51 -0.94
N SER A 253 3.71 -21.41 -0.42
CA SER A 253 3.24 -22.25 0.67
C SER A 253 2.46 -23.42 0.07
N SER A 254 2.85 -24.66 0.37
CA SER A 254 2.12 -25.86 -0.06
C SER A 254 2.34 -27.03 0.89
N SER A 255 1.26 -27.71 1.27
CA SER A 255 1.31 -29.00 1.98
C SER A 255 1.58 -30.18 1.07
N SER A 256 1.55 -29.99 -0.26
CA SER A 256 1.89 -31.02 -1.23
C SER A 256 3.38 -31.01 -1.55
N GLY A 257 3.98 -32.20 -1.67
CA GLY A 257 5.37 -32.35 -2.10
C GLY A 257 5.50 -31.99 -3.58
N PHE A 258 6.17 -30.88 -3.90
CA PHE A 258 6.64 -30.64 -5.26
C PHE A 258 7.86 -31.51 -5.56
N VAL A 259 8.12 -31.71 -6.86
CA VAL A 259 9.40 -32.24 -7.32
C VAL A 259 10.31 -31.05 -7.57
N PRO A 260 11.45 -30.91 -6.86
CA PRO A 260 12.45 -29.90 -7.17
C PRO A 260 12.92 -30.00 -8.62
N PHE A 261 13.24 -28.88 -9.24
CA PHE A 261 13.79 -28.87 -10.59
C PHE A 261 14.71 -27.68 -10.80
N GLU A 262 15.52 -27.78 -11.84
CA GLU A 262 16.41 -26.73 -12.29
C GLU A 262 16.41 -26.74 -13.82
N LEU A 263 16.10 -25.59 -14.41
CA LEU A 263 16.06 -25.38 -15.86
C LEU A 263 17.01 -24.26 -16.21
N THR A 264 17.68 -24.39 -17.36
CA THR A 264 18.59 -23.37 -17.88
C THR A 264 18.07 -22.86 -19.21
N ASN A 265 18.03 -21.54 -19.37
CA ASN A 265 17.80 -20.89 -20.65
C ASN A 265 19.13 -20.27 -21.11
N ASN A 266 19.85 -21.01 -21.95
CA ASN A 266 21.17 -20.60 -22.46
C ASN A 266 21.11 -19.37 -23.36
N LEU A 267 19.97 -19.10 -24.01
CA LEU A 267 19.78 -17.92 -24.86
C LEU A 267 19.83 -16.63 -24.03
N MET A 268 19.16 -16.65 -22.88
CA MET A 268 19.11 -15.49 -21.99
C MET A 268 20.19 -15.51 -20.90
N GLY A 269 20.93 -16.62 -20.76
CA GLY A 269 21.88 -16.80 -19.66
C GLY A 269 21.19 -16.83 -18.30
N GLU A 270 20.00 -17.42 -18.23
CA GLU A 270 19.16 -17.46 -17.03
C GLU A 270 18.90 -18.89 -16.55
N GLN A 271 18.50 -19.01 -15.29
CA GLN A 271 18.14 -20.25 -14.64
C GLN A 271 16.77 -20.08 -13.96
N LEU A 272 15.96 -21.14 -14.00
CA LEU A 272 14.72 -21.27 -13.24
C LEU A 272 14.83 -22.49 -12.33
N SER A 273 14.76 -22.30 -11.02
CA SER A 273 14.88 -23.38 -10.04
C SER A 273 13.72 -23.42 -9.07
N LEU A 274 13.23 -24.61 -8.75
CA LEU A 274 12.28 -24.85 -7.67
C LEU A 274 12.96 -25.70 -6.60
N ARG A 275 13.02 -25.20 -5.36
CA ARG A 275 13.63 -25.92 -4.24
C ARG A 275 12.83 -25.79 -2.95
N LEU A 276 12.90 -26.85 -2.15
CA LEU A 276 12.36 -26.85 -0.80
C LEU A 276 13.28 -26.04 0.10
N PHE A 277 12.72 -25.07 0.83
CA PHE A 277 13.49 -24.29 1.80
C PHE A 277 13.26 -24.77 3.24
N LYS A 278 12.00 -24.83 3.69
CA LYS A 278 11.67 -25.26 5.06
C LYS A 278 10.22 -25.73 5.19
N LYS A 279 10.01 -26.95 5.71
CA LYS A 279 8.68 -27.57 5.90
C LYS A 279 7.86 -27.55 4.61
N ASP A 280 6.93 -26.61 4.50
CA ASP A 280 5.96 -26.45 3.41
C ASP A 280 6.25 -25.19 2.57
N ILE A 281 7.41 -24.56 2.78
CA ILE A 281 7.86 -23.36 2.06
C ILE A 281 8.81 -23.76 0.94
N TRP A 282 8.40 -23.46 -0.28
CA TRP A 282 9.16 -23.66 -1.50
C TRP A 282 9.55 -22.32 -2.12
N LEU A 283 10.71 -22.28 -2.76
CA LEU A 283 11.19 -21.13 -3.49
C LEU A 283 11.34 -21.48 -4.97
N LEU A 284 10.62 -20.73 -5.80
CA LEU A 284 10.77 -20.73 -7.25
C LEU A 284 11.51 -19.46 -7.66
N VAL A 285 12.72 -19.62 -8.18
CA VAL A 285 13.63 -18.50 -8.46
C VAL A 285 13.99 -18.49 -9.93
N ARG A 286 13.77 -17.34 -10.60
CA ARG A 286 14.32 -17.04 -11.93
C ARG A 286 15.40 -15.97 -11.78
N CYS A 287 16.62 -16.29 -12.20
CA CYS A 287 17.78 -15.43 -12.01
C CYS A 287 18.82 -15.60 -13.15
N PRO A 288 19.76 -14.66 -13.31
CA PRO A 288 20.92 -14.86 -14.19
C PRO A 288 21.80 -16.02 -13.69
N ILE A 289 22.47 -16.72 -14.61
CA ILE A 289 23.42 -17.80 -14.27
C ILE A 289 24.66 -17.21 -13.57
N GLY A 290 25.19 -16.10 -14.09
CA GLY A 290 26.35 -15.39 -13.52
C GLY A 290 25.99 -14.42 -12.39
N ARG A 291 25.08 -14.82 -11.48
CA ARG A 291 24.56 -13.94 -10.44
C ARG A 291 25.54 -13.72 -9.28
N GLU A 292 25.43 -12.55 -8.63
CA GLU A 292 26.13 -12.27 -7.38
C GLU A 292 25.46 -13.03 -6.22
N GLU A 293 26.05 -14.16 -5.81
CA GLU A 293 25.41 -15.09 -4.87
C GLU A 293 25.09 -14.47 -3.51
N ASP A 294 25.93 -13.56 -3.00
CA ASP A 294 25.69 -12.85 -1.75
C ASP A 294 24.45 -11.95 -1.83
N LYS A 295 24.27 -11.24 -2.95
CA LYS A 295 23.08 -10.38 -3.16
C LYS A 295 21.82 -11.23 -3.27
N TRP A 296 21.87 -12.32 -4.04
CA TRP A 296 20.72 -13.21 -4.21
C TRP A 296 20.35 -13.92 -2.93
N THR A 297 21.33 -14.36 -2.15
CA THR A 297 21.10 -14.95 -0.82
C THR A 297 20.36 -13.97 0.09
N ASN A 298 20.69 -12.68 0.04
CA ASN A 298 19.98 -11.66 0.81
C ASN A 298 18.55 -11.45 0.33
N TRP A 299 18.32 -11.39 -0.98
CA TRP A 299 16.96 -11.26 -1.55
C TRP A 299 16.09 -12.49 -1.30
N GLU A 300 16.65 -13.69 -1.35
CA GLU A 300 15.93 -14.90 -1.02
C GLU A 300 15.58 -14.94 0.47
N LYS A 301 16.52 -14.56 1.36
CA LYS A 301 16.24 -14.39 2.80
C LYS A 301 15.13 -13.36 3.04
N GLU A 302 15.17 -12.23 2.34
CA GLU A 302 14.13 -11.20 2.38
C GLU A 302 12.76 -11.78 1.99
N ALA A 303 12.67 -12.52 0.88
CA ALA A 303 11.43 -13.16 0.44
C ALA A 303 10.89 -14.20 1.44
N ILE A 304 11.78 -14.99 2.07
CA ILE A 304 11.43 -15.99 3.08
C ILE A 304 10.90 -15.33 4.35
N GLN A 305 11.63 -14.34 4.86
CA GLN A 305 11.32 -13.64 6.11
C GLN A 305 10.24 -12.58 5.95
N TRP A 306 9.72 -12.42 4.73
CA TRP A 306 8.70 -11.43 4.43
C TRP A 306 7.44 -11.66 5.29
N GLU A 307 7.32 -10.88 6.35
CA GLU A 307 6.18 -10.85 7.28
C GLU A 307 5.45 -9.51 7.15
N TRP A 308 4.27 -9.53 6.52
CA TRP A 308 3.48 -8.33 6.23
C TRP A 308 3.08 -7.54 7.47
N HIS A 309 2.80 -8.24 8.57
CA HIS A 309 2.37 -7.64 9.84
C HIS A 309 3.49 -6.91 10.61
N ARG A 310 4.74 -6.96 10.11
CA ARG A 310 5.91 -6.30 10.71
C ARG A 310 6.56 -5.27 9.80
N GLN A 311 5.94 -4.94 8.66
CA GLN A 311 6.50 -3.96 7.72
C GLN A 311 6.14 -2.54 8.15
N PHE A 312 7.16 -1.66 8.19
CA PHE A 312 6.98 -0.21 8.28
C PHE A 312 6.46 0.35 6.95
N ASN A 313 5.97 1.60 6.96
CA ASN A 313 5.37 2.28 5.81
C ASN A 313 4.18 1.51 5.19
N CYS A 314 3.34 0.91 6.04
CA CYS A 314 2.16 0.16 5.61
C CYS A 314 0.88 0.99 5.71
N ILE A 315 0.13 1.05 4.61
CA ILE A 315 -1.21 1.63 4.55
C ILE A 315 -2.20 0.50 4.42
N PHE A 316 -3.05 0.35 5.43
CA PHE A 316 -4.14 -0.62 5.44
C PHE A 316 -5.47 0.08 5.18
N VAL A 317 -6.14 -0.28 4.10
CA VAL A 317 -7.44 0.26 3.71
C VAL A 317 -8.50 -0.79 3.98
N ASN A 318 -9.42 -0.49 4.90
CA ASN A 318 -10.40 -1.44 5.42
C ASN A 318 -11.70 -0.73 5.80
N PHE A 319 -12.43 -0.25 4.79
CA PHE A 319 -13.72 0.41 4.99
C PHE A 319 -14.74 -0.13 3.98
N GLU A 320 -15.98 -0.26 4.42
CA GLU A 320 -17.12 -0.71 3.61
C GLU A 320 -17.90 0.48 3.06
N ASP A 321 -18.90 0.22 2.21
CA ASP A 321 -19.80 1.22 1.64
C ASP A 321 -20.57 2.01 2.72
N ARG A 322 -20.80 1.39 3.90
CA ARG A 322 -21.41 2.05 5.07
C ARG A 322 -20.47 3.03 5.78
N ASP A 323 -19.17 2.92 5.55
CA ASP A 323 -18.12 3.74 6.17
C ASP A 323 -17.72 4.91 5.28
N ILE A 324 -18.56 5.23 4.29
CA ILE A 324 -18.41 6.38 3.39
C ILE A 324 -19.27 7.51 3.95
N GLY A 325 -18.63 8.63 4.28
CA GLY A 325 -19.29 9.84 4.75
C GLY A 325 -20.17 10.53 3.70
N ASP A 326 -21.12 11.32 4.20
CA ASP A 326 -22.05 12.08 3.37
C ASP A 326 -21.29 13.05 2.45
N GLY A 327 -21.72 13.15 1.19
CA GLY A 327 -21.10 14.02 0.18
C GLY A 327 -19.97 13.37 -0.64
N MET A 328 -19.52 12.16 -0.30
CA MET A 328 -18.60 11.40 -1.16
C MET A 328 -19.33 10.83 -2.38
N ILE A 329 -19.19 11.49 -3.53
CA ILE A 329 -19.75 11.03 -4.81
C ILE A 329 -18.70 10.18 -5.52
N VAL A 330 -19.06 8.94 -5.85
CA VAL A 330 -18.30 8.14 -6.82
C VAL A 330 -18.72 8.59 -8.20
N ALA A 331 -17.80 9.11 -9.01
CA ALA A 331 -18.13 9.46 -10.40
C ALA A 331 -18.67 8.21 -11.10
N ALA A 332 -19.92 8.27 -11.57
CA ALA A 332 -20.55 7.16 -12.27
C ALA A 332 -19.67 6.74 -13.46
N LYS A 333 -19.52 5.42 -13.67
CA LYS A 333 -18.90 4.90 -14.89
C LYS A 333 -19.56 5.60 -16.07
N ALA A 334 -18.80 6.34 -16.87
CA ALA A 334 -19.29 6.77 -18.18
C ALA A 334 -19.66 5.48 -18.93
N GLY A 335 -20.96 5.21 -19.06
CA GLY A 335 -21.44 4.15 -19.93
C GLY A 335 -20.98 4.43 -21.36
N PRO A 336 -20.90 3.42 -22.23
CA PRO A 336 -20.66 3.65 -23.64
C PRO A 336 -21.72 4.63 -24.12
N SER A 337 -21.29 5.81 -24.55
CA SER A 337 -22.15 6.81 -25.17
C SER A 337 -22.83 6.13 -26.36
N GLU A 338 -24.12 5.84 -26.23
CA GLU A 338 -24.95 5.48 -27.36
C GLU A 338 -24.82 6.61 -28.38
N CYS A 339 -24.18 6.32 -29.51
CA CYS A 339 -24.31 7.12 -30.71
C CYS A 339 -25.80 7.15 -31.05
N LYS A 340 -26.45 8.30 -30.77
CA LYS A 340 -27.75 8.60 -31.33
C LYS A 340 -27.60 8.60 -32.85
N LYS A 341 -28.40 7.75 -33.49
CA LYS A 341 -28.57 7.67 -34.95
C LYS A 341 -29.04 8.98 -35.54
#